data_AF-A0A2A5BCG0-F1
#
_entry.id   AF-A0A2A5BCG0-F1
#
_cell.length_a   1.000
_cell.length_b   1.000
_cell.length_c   1.000
_cell.angle_alpha   90.00
_cell.angle_beta   90.00
_cell.angle_gamma   90.00
#
_symmetry.space_group_name_H-M   'P 1'
#
loop_
_entity.id
_entity.type
_entity.pdbx_description
1 polymer ?
#
loop_
_entity_poly.entity_id
_entity_poly.type
_entity_poly.pdbx_seq_one_letter_code
_entity_poly.pdbx_strand_id
1 'polypeptide(L)'
;MEFKTEEILIVNKRMETLVVPFGIKKVICVSLGLKVLVLSDACVHVDCSNNNLGFLHIPPNIVYLDCNNNKIRFLNLRDRKHIEYIDCYDNELDDIKVYSDHLEHLCCCTNNIKKITLSYSKVLTVNYDGTTLTTTNTYNDNTLKTKVCSIENPHSEKLSNIFISSKNKTKVILS
;
A
#
# COMPACT_ATOMS: atom_id res chain seq x y z
N MET A 1 9.25 6.90 10.68
CA MET A 1 9.92 5.68 11.16
C MET A 1 11.30 5.60 10.52
N GLU A 2 12.37 5.45 11.31
CA GLU A 2 13.72 5.25 10.78
C GLU A 2 14.06 3.76 10.76
N PHE A 3 14.56 3.27 9.62
CA PHE A 3 14.99 1.87 9.45
C PHE A 3 16.51 1.80 9.42
N LYS A 4 17.07 0.75 10.01
CA LYS A 4 18.50 0.47 9.83
C LYS A 4 18.76 -0.06 8.42
N THR A 5 19.94 0.17 7.87
CA THR A 5 20.26 -0.16 6.47
C THR A 5 20.11 -1.65 6.15
N GLU A 6 20.46 -2.52 7.11
CA GLU A 6 20.31 -3.97 7.04
C GLU A 6 18.85 -4.45 7.03
N GLU A 7 17.90 -3.59 7.40
CA GLU A 7 16.47 -3.89 7.41
C GLU A 7 15.78 -3.44 6.11
N ILE A 8 16.53 -2.92 5.15
CA ILE A 8 16.02 -2.39 3.88
C ILE A 8 16.50 -3.27 2.72
N LEU A 9 15.55 -3.84 1.98
CA LEU A 9 15.79 -4.54 0.73
C LEU A 9 15.31 -3.70 -0.45
N ILE A 10 16.22 -3.43 -1.40
CA ILE A 10 15.89 -2.76 -2.65
C ILE A 10 16.30 -3.68 -3.80
N VAL A 11 15.33 -4.04 -4.63
CA VAL A 11 15.54 -4.92 -5.78
C VAL A 11 15.26 -4.13 -7.05
N ASN A 12 16.19 -4.15 -8.00
CA ASN A 12 16.13 -3.39 -9.25
C ASN A 12 16.30 -4.27 -10.50
N LYS A 13 16.44 -5.59 -10.31
CA LYS A 13 16.56 -6.56 -11.39
C LYS A 13 15.21 -7.17 -11.71
N ARG A 14 14.85 -7.21 -13.00
CA ARG A 14 13.65 -7.91 -13.44
C ARG A 14 13.70 -9.38 -13.03
N MET A 15 12.59 -9.84 -12.46
CA MET A 15 12.41 -11.22 -12.01
C MET A 15 10.92 -11.49 -11.84
N GLU A 16 10.52 -12.77 -11.93
CA GLU A 16 9.12 -13.16 -11.76
C GLU A 16 8.77 -13.54 -10.31
N THR A 17 9.78 -13.84 -9.48
CA THR A 17 9.59 -14.26 -8.09
C THR A 17 10.64 -13.61 -7.19
N LEU A 18 10.17 -13.02 -6.09
CA LEU A 18 11.02 -12.48 -5.03
C LEU A 18 10.58 -13.08 -3.69
N VAL A 19 11.55 -13.64 -2.96
CA VAL A 19 11.38 -14.08 -1.58
C VAL A 19 12.19 -13.14 -0.70
N VAL A 20 11.51 -12.41 0.18
CA VAL A 20 12.14 -11.44 1.07
C VAL A 20 12.75 -12.17 2.26
N PRO A 21 14.06 -11.96 2.55
CA PRO A 21 14.71 -12.57 3.72
C PRO A 21 14.09 -12.12 5.05
N PHE A 22 14.25 -12.96 6.08
CA PHE A 22 13.86 -12.62 7.45
C PHE A 22 14.59 -11.36 7.95
N GLY A 23 13.90 -10.57 8.78
CA GLY A 23 14.45 -9.36 9.39
C GLY A 23 14.36 -8.10 8.53
N ILE A 24 14.02 -8.22 7.25
CA ILE A 24 13.77 -7.07 6.38
C ILE A 24 12.45 -6.41 6.77
N LYS A 25 12.52 -5.12 7.12
CA LYS A 25 11.38 -4.29 7.52
C LYS A 25 10.87 -3.41 6.39
N LYS A 26 11.74 -3.02 5.47
CA LYS A 26 11.41 -2.18 4.31
C LYS A 26 11.78 -2.88 3.01
N VAL A 27 10.82 -3.00 2.10
CA VAL A 27 11.02 -3.63 0.79
C VAL A 27 10.63 -2.63 -0.29
N ILE A 28 11.52 -2.44 -1.27
CA ILE A 28 11.24 -1.69 -2.50
C ILE A 28 11.56 -2.61 -3.69
N CYS A 29 10.52 -2.98 -4.45
CA CYS A 29 10.61 -3.95 -5.54
C CYS A 29 9.73 -3.54 -6.74
N VAL A 30 9.92 -2.32 -7.20
CA VAL A 30 9.09 -1.65 -8.22
C VAL A 30 9.48 -2.07 -9.64
N SER A 31 8.49 -2.28 -10.52
CA SER A 31 8.72 -2.47 -11.97
C SER A 31 9.62 -3.65 -12.34
N LEU A 32 9.55 -4.74 -11.57
CA LEU A 32 10.41 -5.93 -11.77
C LEU A 32 9.74 -7.02 -12.63
N GLY A 33 8.43 -6.93 -12.83
CA GLY A 33 7.63 -7.95 -13.51
C GLY A 33 7.26 -9.13 -12.61
N LEU A 34 7.26 -8.94 -11.29
CA LEU A 34 6.94 -9.97 -10.31
C LEU A 34 5.55 -10.54 -10.53
N LYS A 35 5.45 -11.86 -10.51
CA LYS A 35 4.18 -12.60 -10.43
C LYS A 35 3.96 -13.14 -9.01
N VAL A 36 5.06 -13.39 -8.28
CA VAL A 36 5.05 -13.91 -6.92
C VAL A 36 5.97 -13.06 -6.04
N LEU A 37 5.43 -12.56 -4.94
CA LEU A 37 6.18 -11.87 -3.89
C LEU A 37 5.88 -12.53 -2.55
N VAL A 38 6.91 -13.08 -1.90
CA VAL A 38 6.82 -13.65 -0.56
C VAL A 38 7.49 -12.68 0.40
N LEU A 39 6.67 -11.98 1.19
CA LEU A 39 7.12 -11.05 2.22
C LEU A 39 7.45 -11.80 3.52
N SER A 40 8.31 -11.21 4.35
CA SER A 40 8.52 -11.70 5.72
C SER A 40 7.58 -10.97 6.69
N ASP A 41 7.25 -11.60 7.83
CA ASP A 41 6.36 -11.00 8.84
C ASP A 41 6.95 -9.74 9.50
N ALA A 42 8.26 -9.51 9.37
CA ALA A 42 8.95 -8.32 9.86
C ALA A 42 8.72 -7.08 8.98
N CYS A 43 8.21 -7.25 7.76
CA CYS A 43 7.97 -6.15 6.83
C CYS A 43 6.89 -5.20 7.38
N VAL A 44 7.24 -3.93 7.49
CA VAL A 44 6.33 -2.85 7.91
C VAL A 44 6.15 -1.77 6.83
N HIS A 45 7.04 -1.73 5.84
CA HIS A 45 6.96 -0.82 4.69
C HIS A 45 7.25 -1.58 3.41
N VAL A 46 6.27 -1.66 2.52
CA VAL A 46 6.39 -2.40 1.24
C VAL A 46 5.94 -1.51 0.10
N ASP A 47 6.84 -1.32 -0.86
CA ASP A 47 6.54 -0.80 -2.18
C ASP A 47 6.82 -1.90 -3.21
N CYS A 48 5.75 -2.43 -3.78
CA CYS A 48 5.74 -3.48 -4.80
C CYS A 48 4.97 -3.04 -6.05
N SER A 49 4.89 -1.71 -6.26
CA SER A 49 4.18 -1.10 -7.38
C SER A 49 4.67 -1.57 -8.75
N ASN A 50 3.78 -1.48 -9.75
CA ASN A 50 4.09 -1.75 -11.16
C ASN A 50 4.61 -3.18 -11.41
N ASN A 51 3.92 -4.19 -10.89
CA ASN A 51 4.25 -5.59 -11.10
C ASN A 51 3.06 -6.35 -11.72
N ASN A 52 3.15 -7.69 -11.79
CA ASN A 52 2.09 -8.57 -12.30
C ASN A 52 1.52 -9.44 -11.16
N LEU A 53 1.50 -8.93 -9.92
CA LEU A 53 1.06 -9.71 -8.76
C LEU A 53 -0.45 -9.95 -8.85
N GLY A 54 -0.86 -11.22 -8.89
CA GLY A 54 -2.27 -11.60 -8.79
C GLY A 54 -2.76 -11.75 -7.34
N PHE A 55 -1.82 -11.89 -6.40
CA PHE A 55 -2.07 -12.08 -4.98
C PHE A 55 -0.91 -11.52 -4.17
N LEU A 56 -1.20 -10.99 -2.98
CA LEU A 56 -0.20 -10.51 -2.04
C LEU A 56 -0.60 -10.88 -0.62
N HIS A 57 0.26 -11.62 0.08
CA HIS A 57 0.07 -11.87 1.51
C HIS A 57 0.60 -10.67 2.31
N ILE A 58 -0.29 -10.01 3.06
CA ILE A 58 0.05 -8.78 3.79
C ILE A 58 0.66 -9.12 5.16
N PRO A 59 1.88 -8.64 5.48
CA PRO A 59 2.49 -8.82 6.80
C PRO A 59 1.58 -8.30 7.94
N PRO A 60 1.67 -8.87 9.14
CA PRO A 60 0.79 -8.50 10.26
C PRO A 60 1.03 -7.05 10.74
N ASN A 61 2.28 -6.57 10.68
CA ASN A 61 2.70 -5.28 11.20
C ASN A 61 2.87 -4.21 10.12
N ILE A 62 2.22 -4.37 8.96
CA ILE A 62 2.32 -3.40 7.87
C ILE A 62 1.81 -2.02 8.32
N VAL A 63 2.57 -0.99 7.98
CA VAL A 63 2.23 0.43 8.20
C VAL A 63 2.03 1.14 6.86
N TYR A 64 2.89 0.83 5.89
CA TYR A 64 2.86 1.40 4.55
C TYR A 64 2.81 0.29 3.49
N LEU A 65 1.80 0.35 2.63
CA LEU A 65 1.64 -0.55 1.50
C LEU A 65 1.38 0.25 0.22
N ASP A 66 2.33 0.22 -0.71
CA ASP A 66 2.10 0.56 -2.11
C ASP A 66 2.16 -0.73 -2.94
N CYS A 67 1.01 -1.07 -3.53
CA CYS A 67 0.83 -2.20 -4.43
C CYS A 67 0.11 -1.78 -5.71
N ASN A 68 0.20 -0.51 -6.10
CA ASN A 68 -0.46 0.00 -7.29
C ASN A 68 0.03 -0.67 -8.58
N ASN A 69 -0.79 -0.59 -9.64
CA ASN A 69 -0.49 -1.14 -10.96
C ASN A 69 -0.08 -2.62 -10.89
N ASN A 70 -0.99 -3.45 -10.39
CA ASN A 70 -0.86 -4.89 -10.28
C ASN A 70 -2.16 -5.58 -10.75
N LYS A 71 -2.31 -6.88 -10.50
CA LYS A 71 -3.51 -7.66 -10.88
C LYS A 71 -4.19 -8.27 -9.65
N ILE A 72 -4.09 -7.61 -8.50
CA ILE A 72 -4.53 -8.14 -7.22
C ILE A 72 -6.06 -8.09 -7.17
N ARG A 73 -6.69 -9.24 -6.89
CA ARG A 73 -8.16 -9.37 -6.77
C ARG A 73 -8.66 -9.32 -5.34
N PHE A 74 -7.77 -9.56 -4.38
CA PHE A 74 -8.12 -9.62 -2.97
C PHE A 74 -6.97 -9.14 -2.09
N LEU A 75 -7.25 -8.18 -1.20
CA LEU A 75 -6.35 -7.72 -0.15
C LEU A 75 -6.96 -7.98 1.22
N ASN A 76 -6.40 -8.94 1.96
CA ASN A 76 -6.82 -9.20 3.32
C ASN A 76 -6.14 -8.23 4.30
N LEU A 77 -6.89 -7.24 4.78
CA LEU A 77 -6.42 -6.22 5.74
C LEU A 77 -7.10 -6.33 7.12
N ARG A 78 -7.83 -7.42 7.40
CA ARG A 78 -8.71 -7.56 8.58
C ARG A 78 -8.03 -7.21 9.91
N ASP A 79 -6.78 -7.66 10.08
CA ASP A 79 -6.04 -7.51 11.34
C ASP A 79 -4.87 -6.51 11.26
N ARG A 80 -4.83 -5.65 10.23
CA ARG A 80 -3.71 -4.72 9.98
C ARG A 80 -4.02 -3.38 10.65
N LYS A 81 -4.07 -3.39 11.98
CA LYS A 81 -4.56 -2.28 12.82
C LYS A 81 -3.67 -1.04 12.81
N HIS A 82 -2.41 -1.19 12.40
CA HIS A 82 -1.41 -0.11 12.33
C HIS A 82 -1.18 0.41 10.92
N ILE A 83 -1.98 -0.02 9.93
CA ILE A 83 -1.80 0.47 8.57
C ILE A 83 -2.22 1.94 8.48
N GLU A 84 -1.30 2.78 8.02
CA GLU A 84 -1.46 4.23 7.89
C GLU A 84 -1.68 4.64 6.43
N TYR A 85 -1.02 3.92 5.50
CA TYR A 85 -1.03 4.23 4.08
C TYR A 85 -1.30 2.99 3.23
N ILE A 86 -2.27 3.10 2.34
CA ILE A 86 -2.57 2.12 1.30
C ILE A 86 -2.66 2.83 -0.05
N ASP A 87 -1.86 2.38 -1.01
CA ASP A 87 -2.11 2.60 -2.42
C ASP A 87 -2.30 1.26 -3.13
N CYS A 88 -3.51 1.04 -3.64
CA CYS A 88 -3.90 -0.11 -4.45
C CYS A 88 -4.53 0.33 -5.78
N TYR A 89 -4.19 1.53 -6.25
CA TYR A 89 -4.56 2.05 -7.56
C TYR A 89 -4.28 1.03 -8.68
N ASP A 90 -5.18 0.93 -9.66
CA ASP A 90 -5.04 0.06 -10.84
C ASP A 90 -4.75 -1.40 -10.47
N ASN A 91 -5.78 -2.04 -9.94
CA ASN A 91 -5.82 -3.45 -9.58
C ASN A 91 -7.20 -4.03 -9.97
N GLU A 92 -7.47 -5.29 -9.59
CA GLU A 92 -8.72 -5.99 -9.94
C GLU A 92 -9.59 -6.23 -8.70
N LEU A 93 -9.52 -5.37 -7.67
CA LEU A 93 -10.24 -5.57 -6.40
C LEU A 93 -11.75 -5.39 -6.56
N ASP A 94 -12.55 -6.28 -5.98
CA ASP A 94 -14.02 -6.16 -5.94
C ASP A 94 -14.55 -5.50 -4.65
N ASP A 95 -13.78 -5.60 -3.57
CA ASP A 95 -14.04 -4.94 -2.28
C ASP A 95 -12.74 -4.53 -1.59
N ILE A 96 -12.85 -3.59 -0.65
CA ILE A 96 -11.76 -3.27 0.26
C ILE A 96 -12.32 -3.01 1.67
N LYS A 97 -11.71 -3.65 2.67
CA LYS A 97 -12.12 -3.57 4.07
C LYS A 97 -10.92 -3.24 4.92
N VAL A 98 -10.92 -2.05 5.55
CA VAL A 98 -9.83 -1.60 6.42
C VAL A 98 -10.37 -1.29 7.81
N TYR A 99 -9.74 -1.90 8.81
CA TYR A 99 -10.11 -1.79 10.22
C TYR A 99 -8.94 -1.22 11.04
N SER A 100 -8.39 -0.10 10.57
CA SER A 100 -7.29 0.61 11.21
C SER A 100 -7.75 1.98 11.66
N ASP A 101 -7.47 2.29 12.92
CA ASP A 101 -7.66 3.60 13.54
C ASP A 101 -6.57 4.62 13.16
N HIS A 102 -5.47 4.13 12.58
CA HIS A 102 -4.31 4.91 12.13
C HIS A 102 -4.34 5.21 10.63
N LEU A 103 -5.30 4.67 9.87
CA LEU A 103 -5.34 4.88 8.42
C LEU A 103 -5.51 6.38 8.11
N GLU A 104 -4.53 6.96 7.42
CA GLU A 104 -4.50 8.37 7.01
C GLU A 104 -4.83 8.51 5.52
N HIS A 105 -4.35 7.58 4.69
CA HIS A 105 -4.48 7.63 3.24
C HIS A 105 -4.91 6.28 2.65
N LEU A 106 -5.95 6.32 1.81
CA LEU A 106 -6.37 5.19 0.98
C LEU A 106 -6.60 5.66 -0.47
N CYS A 107 -5.79 5.13 -1.40
CA CYS A 107 -6.06 5.20 -2.82
C CYS A 107 -6.45 3.83 -3.35
N CYS A 108 -7.63 3.75 -3.97
CA CYS A 108 -8.19 2.51 -4.55
C CYS A 108 -8.91 2.78 -5.88
N CYS A 109 -8.51 3.84 -6.60
CA CYS A 109 -9.00 4.11 -7.95
C CYS A 109 -8.61 2.99 -8.91
N THR A 110 -9.25 2.98 -10.08
CA THR A 110 -9.09 2.02 -11.16
C THR A 110 -9.16 0.58 -10.62
N ASN A 111 -10.28 0.23 -10.00
CA ASN A 111 -10.57 -1.13 -9.51
C ASN A 111 -12.02 -1.51 -9.83
N ASN A 112 -12.43 -2.74 -9.49
CA ASN A 112 -13.82 -3.20 -9.61
C ASN A 112 -14.62 -3.00 -8.31
N ILE A 113 -14.15 -2.11 -7.41
CA ILE A 113 -14.66 -1.99 -6.05
C ILE A 113 -16.10 -1.47 -6.06
N LYS A 114 -17.02 -2.29 -5.57
CA LYS A 114 -18.43 -1.89 -5.36
C LYS A 114 -18.70 -1.40 -3.94
N LYS A 115 -17.86 -1.81 -3.00
CA LYS A 115 -18.02 -1.52 -1.57
C LYS A 115 -16.67 -1.30 -0.91
N ILE A 116 -16.53 -0.13 -0.30
CA ILE A 116 -15.44 0.22 0.61
C ILE A 116 -16.00 0.14 2.03
N THR A 117 -15.33 -0.58 2.93
CA THR A 117 -15.66 -0.63 4.37
C THR A 117 -14.49 -0.11 5.17
N LEU A 118 -14.73 0.95 5.95
CA LEU A 118 -13.74 1.55 6.86
C LEU A 118 -14.31 1.54 8.29
N SER A 119 -13.49 1.25 9.29
CA SER A 119 -13.87 1.30 10.70
C SER A 119 -12.82 2.01 11.54
N TYR A 120 -13.27 2.88 12.45
CA TYR A 120 -12.45 3.58 13.46
C TYR A 120 -11.36 4.51 12.92
N SER A 121 -11.37 4.79 11.62
CA SER A 121 -10.23 5.33 10.93
C SER A 121 -10.18 6.86 10.98
N LYS A 122 -9.04 7.45 11.37
CA LYS A 122 -8.73 8.89 11.17
C LYS A 122 -8.43 9.21 9.70
N VAL A 123 -9.20 8.65 8.77
CA VAL A 123 -8.90 8.77 7.34
C VAL A 123 -9.02 10.21 6.92
N LEU A 124 -7.89 10.75 6.48
CA LEU A 124 -7.80 12.11 6.00
C LEU A 124 -8.23 12.15 4.54
N THR A 125 -7.82 11.17 3.74
CA THR A 125 -8.07 11.14 2.28
C THR A 125 -8.46 9.75 1.78
N VAL A 126 -9.59 9.65 1.06
CA VAL A 126 -9.98 8.47 0.26
C VAL A 126 -10.13 8.86 -1.20
N ASN A 127 -9.38 8.20 -2.08
CA ASN A 127 -9.51 8.29 -3.53
C ASN A 127 -10.13 6.99 -4.08
N TYR A 128 -11.31 7.08 -4.72
CA TYR A 128 -12.02 5.94 -5.33
C TYR A 128 -12.85 6.35 -6.57
N ASP A 129 -13.13 5.42 -7.48
CA ASP A 129 -13.78 5.71 -8.79
C ASP A 129 -15.29 6.03 -8.71
N GLY A 130 -15.94 5.79 -7.57
CA GLY A 130 -17.40 5.96 -7.36
C GLY A 130 -18.24 4.82 -7.96
N THR A 131 -19.13 4.17 -7.20
CA THR A 131 -20.57 4.53 -7.16
C THR A 131 -21.23 4.49 -5.77
N THR A 132 -20.70 3.75 -4.78
CA THR A 132 -21.23 3.74 -3.40
C THR A 132 -20.11 3.62 -2.35
N LEU A 133 -20.03 4.59 -1.45
CA LEU A 133 -19.17 4.54 -0.25
C LEU A 133 -20.06 4.19 0.96
N THR A 134 -19.75 3.12 1.68
CA THR A 134 -20.45 2.76 2.93
C THR A 134 -19.46 2.82 4.08
N THR A 135 -19.41 3.94 4.79
CA THR A 135 -18.66 4.04 6.04
C THR A 135 -19.50 3.45 7.17
N THR A 136 -18.93 2.57 8.00
CA THR A 136 -19.70 1.89 9.06
C THR A 136 -19.32 2.32 10.47
N ASN A 137 -18.51 3.36 10.67
CA ASN A 137 -18.30 4.09 11.94
C ASN A 137 -17.16 5.11 11.74
N THR A 138 -17.48 6.35 11.41
CA THR A 138 -16.52 7.46 11.41
C THR A 138 -16.47 8.07 12.81
N TYR A 139 -15.28 8.20 13.40
CA TYR A 139 -15.10 8.95 14.66
C TYR A 139 -15.54 10.41 14.42
N ASN A 140 -16.38 10.95 15.30
CA ASN A 140 -17.09 12.24 15.18
C ASN A 140 -16.21 13.51 15.17
N ASP A 141 -14.89 13.44 14.96
CA ASP A 141 -13.99 14.58 15.20
C ASP A 141 -12.98 14.90 14.08
N ASN A 142 -12.95 14.13 12.99
CA ASN A 142 -12.16 14.47 11.80
C ASN A 142 -13.04 14.44 10.54
N THR A 143 -13.03 15.52 9.76
CA THR A 143 -13.72 15.61 8.47
C THR A 143 -13.02 14.70 7.45
N LEU A 144 -13.60 13.52 7.19
CA LEU A 144 -13.21 12.64 6.10
C LEU A 144 -13.21 13.43 4.79
N LYS A 145 -12.04 13.62 4.15
CA LYS A 145 -11.98 14.21 2.81
C LYS A 145 -12.04 13.08 1.79
N THR A 146 -13.13 13.00 1.08
CA THR A 146 -13.28 12.07 -0.04
C THR A 146 -13.03 12.80 -1.34
N LYS A 147 -12.18 12.24 -2.21
CA LYS A 147 -11.98 12.72 -3.57
C LYS A 147 -12.38 11.59 -4.52
N VAL A 148 -13.34 11.87 -5.40
CA VAL A 148 -13.65 10.93 -6.49
C VAL A 148 -12.48 10.97 -7.47
N CYS A 149 -12.01 9.82 -7.92
CA CYS A 149 -10.91 9.76 -8.87
C CYS A 149 -11.38 10.38 -10.18
N SER A 150 -10.84 11.55 -10.50
CA SER A 150 -11.00 12.16 -11.82
C SER A 150 -10.25 11.32 -12.85
N ILE A 151 -10.79 11.29 -14.07
CA ILE A 151 -10.22 10.59 -15.25
C ILE A 151 -8.78 11.08 -15.57
N GLU A 152 -8.36 12.19 -14.95
CA GLU A 152 -6.98 12.67 -14.94
C GLU A 152 -6.19 12.04 -13.78
N ASN A 153 -5.45 10.98 -14.13
CA ASN A 153 -4.32 10.36 -13.43
C ASN A 153 -3.98 10.93 -12.02
N PRO A 154 -4.39 10.27 -10.92
CA PRO A 154 -4.16 10.75 -9.55
C PRO A 154 -2.67 10.77 -9.13
N HIS A 155 -1.75 10.19 -9.93
CA HIS A 155 -0.31 10.21 -9.68
C HIS A 155 0.37 11.59 -9.88
N SER A 156 -0.36 12.60 -10.37
CA SER A 156 0.19 13.97 -10.52
C SER A 156 0.24 14.77 -9.20
N GLU A 157 -0.47 14.35 -8.16
CA GLU A 157 -0.31 14.90 -6.81
C GLU A 157 0.89 14.23 -6.13
N LYS A 158 2.09 14.67 -6.52
CA LYS A 158 3.37 14.39 -5.86
C LYS A 158 3.18 14.39 -4.34
N LEU A 159 3.44 13.24 -3.71
CA LEU A 159 3.80 13.11 -2.30
C LEU A 159 5.11 13.87 -2.04
N SER A 160 5.06 15.19 -1.99
CA SER A 160 6.20 16.02 -1.58
C SER A 160 6.36 16.08 -0.05
N ASN A 161 5.44 15.50 0.73
CA ASN A 161 5.40 15.68 2.19
C ASN A 161 5.35 14.38 3.02
N ILE A 162 5.85 13.25 2.51
CA ILE A 162 6.17 12.10 3.37
C ILE A 162 7.69 12.02 3.50
N PHE A 163 8.17 12.44 4.67
CA PHE A 163 9.57 12.53 5.11
C PHE A 163 10.56 11.60 4.38
N ILE A 164 11.42 12.19 3.54
CA ILE A 164 12.74 11.61 3.20
C ILE A 164 13.82 12.52 3.76
N SER A 165 14.27 12.18 4.97
CA SER A 165 15.61 12.46 5.51
C SER A 165 16.26 11.07 5.68
N SER A 166 17.50 10.75 5.32
CA SER A 166 18.64 11.55 4.93
C SER A 166 19.58 10.74 4.01
N LYS A 167 20.57 11.49 3.51
CA LYS A 167 21.78 11.18 2.73
C LYS A 167 22.48 9.84 3.03
N ASN A 168 23.01 9.25 1.95
CA ASN A 168 24.17 8.34 1.87
C ASN A 168 24.35 7.31 2.99
N LYS A 169 24.07 6.03 2.69
CA LYS A 169 24.90 4.86 3.08
C LYS A 169 24.39 3.57 2.39
N THR A 170 25.33 2.65 2.21
CA THR A 170 25.40 1.55 1.23
C THR A 170 24.22 0.57 1.27
N LYS A 171 23.55 0.39 0.12
CA LYS A 171 22.39 -0.48 -0.11
C LYS A 171 22.81 -1.94 -0.31
N VAL A 172 22.06 -2.91 0.25
CA VAL A 172 22.10 -4.30 -0.26
C VAL A 172 21.35 -4.31 -1.57
N ILE A 173 22.10 -4.21 -2.68
CA ILE A 173 21.57 -4.29 -4.03
C ILE A 173 21.75 -5.73 -4.48
N LEU A 174 20.66 -6.45 -4.72
CA LEU A 174 20.70 -7.67 -5.51
C LEU A 174 20.65 -7.25 -6.99
N SER A 175 21.82 -7.14 -7.63
CA SER A 175 22.01 -6.86 -9.06
C SER A 175 21.84 -8.10 -9.94
#